data_AF-A0A959NVF4-F1
#
_entry.id   AF-A0A959NVF4-F1
#
_cell.length_a   1.000
_cell.length_b   1.000
_cell.length_c   1.000
_cell.angle_alpha   90.00
_cell.angle_beta   90.00
_cell.angle_gamma   90.00
#
_symmetry.space_group_name_H-M   'P 1'
#
loop_
_entity.id
_entity.type
_entity.pdbx_description
1 polymer ?
#
loop_
_entity_poly.entity_id
_entity_poly.type
_entity_poly.pdbx_seq_one_letter_code
_entity_poly.pdbx_strand_id
1 'polypeptide(L)'
;RDKLRKILDGVETMKKMPNAIFVVDIKKESISINEALRLNIPIFAIVDTNCNPDPVNYVIPSNDDAVRAIEVITKVIADAVIEGNLKYSEVRAEKAAEKEKIKKQDDATGEEKKTFKPKIRKVKFNDKGERKDVKVADKKNVTDETSKASVDDYLECKDYAGEDGFHKFLNDEKKEHFFGFNKAGKTFLRSEGYSTEKAMLNGIESIGKNAGNEKRWATGVSMEGKHYYALKAGNGQEIARSCYYETQEEMEADYKWITSSEAGLAVEEK
;
A
#
# COMPACT_ATOMS: atom_id res chain seq x y z
N ARG A 1 41.70 -10.92 5.66
CA ARG A 1 40.36 -11.55 5.49
C ARG A 1 39.46 -11.25 6.69
N ASP A 2 39.97 -11.25 7.91
CA ASP A 2 39.14 -11.15 9.13
C ASP A 2 38.48 -9.79 9.35
N LYS A 3 39.16 -8.69 8.98
CA LYS A 3 38.57 -7.33 9.04
C LYS A 3 37.34 -7.18 8.14
N LEU A 4 37.36 -7.80 6.96
CA LEU A 4 36.27 -7.69 5.99
C LEU A 4 35.04 -8.46 6.47
N ARG A 5 35.25 -9.67 7.02
CA ARG A 5 34.19 -10.46 7.67
C ARG A 5 33.56 -9.71 8.82
N LYS A 6 34.35 -9.13 9.73
CA LYS A 6 33.81 -8.37 10.88
C LYS A 6 32.86 -7.24 10.50
N ILE A 7 33.07 -6.59 9.34
CA ILE A 7 32.24 -5.47 8.88
C ILE A 7 31.03 -5.95 8.07
N LEU A 8 31.15 -7.04 7.30
CA LEU A 8 30.15 -7.47 6.31
C LEU A 8 29.40 -8.75 6.66
N ASP A 9 29.69 -9.42 7.79
CA ASP A 9 29.07 -10.70 8.17
C ASP A 9 27.53 -10.65 8.14
N GLY A 10 26.96 -9.54 8.61
CA GLY A 10 25.50 -9.35 8.66
C GLY A 10 24.83 -9.23 7.28
N VAL A 11 25.54 -8.74 6.26
CA VAL A 11 25.01 -8.56 4.90
C VAL A 11 25.46 -9.66 3.93
N GLU A 12 26.52 -10.41 4.26
CA GLU A 12 27.07 -11.49 3.41
C GLU A 12 26.02 -12.58 3.14
N THR A 13 25.14 -12.85 4.12
CA THR A 13 24.09 -13.88 4.01
C THR A 13 22.83 -13.40 3.27
N MET A 14 22.72 -12.10 2.96
CA MET A 14 21.53 -11.53 2.33
C MET A 14 21.48 -11.86 0.83
N LYS A 15 20.44 -12.61 0.42
CA LYS A 15 20.20 -12.97 -1.00
C LYS A 15 19.40 -11.91 -1.77
N LYS A 16 18.73 -11.01 -1.05
CA LYS A 16 17.82 -10.00 -1.60
C LYS A 16 17.96 -8.71 -0.79
N MET A 17 17.59 -7.59 -1.41
CA MET A 17 17.50 -6.32 -0.70
C MET A 17 16.45 -6.40 0.42
N PRO A 18 16.65 -5.70 1.54
CA PRO A 18 15.70 -5.70 2.64
C PRO A 18 14.40 -5.02 2.24
N ASN A 19 13.29 -5.53 2.76
CA ASN A 19 11.96 -4.93 2.56
C ASN A 19 11.62 -3.86 3.61
N ALA A 20 12.38 -3.80 4.70
CA ALA A 20 12.33 -2.78 5.73
C ALA A 20 13.67 -2.78 6.48
N ILE A 21 14.03 -1.65 7.10
CA ILE A 21 15.19 -1.56 7.99
C ILE A 21 14.78 -1.07 9.38
N PHE A 22 15.50 -1.56 10.39
CA PHE A 22 15.42 -1.06 11.75
C PHE A 22 16.73 -0.35 12.11
N VAL A 23 16.66 0.91 12.54
CA VAL A 23 17.82 1.77 12.80
C VAL A 23 17.81 2.25 14.25
N VAL A 24 18.97 2.19 14.90
CA VAL A 24 19.21 2.76 16.23
C VAL A 24 20.10 3.98 16.04
N ASP A 25 19.71 5.13 16.59
CA ASP A 25 20.37 6.43 16.43
C ASP A 25 20.45 6.90 14.96
N ILE A 26 19.42 7.64 14.56
CA ILE A 26 19.24 8.18 13.20
C ILE A 26 20.32 9.19 12.84
N LYS A 27 20.86 9.90 13.84
CA LYS A 27 21.86 10.94 13.63
C LYS A 27 23.21 10.33 13.29
N LYS A 28 23.61 9.28 14.00
CA LYS A 28 24.83 8.51 13.69
C LYS A 28 24.67 7.75 12.38
N GLU A 29 23.50 7.15 12.13
CA GLU A 29 23.23 6.28 10.96
C GLU A 29 22.59 7.00 9.77
N SER A 30 22.92 8.28 9.57
CA SER A 30 22.31 9.11 8.51
C SER A 30 22.54 8.59 7.08
N ILE A 31 23.63 7.87 6.81
CA ILE A 31 23.91 7.27 5.50
C ILE A 31 22.88 6.18 5.20
N SER A 32 22.66 5.27 6.16
CA SER A 32 21.69 4.17 6.06
C SER A 32 20.28 4.68 5.81
N ILE A 33 19.89 5.77 6.48
CA ILE A 33 18.59 6.44 6.29
C ILE A 33 18.47 7.00 4.88
N ASN A 34 19.48 7.73 4.40
CA ASN A 34 19.47 8.32 3.06
C ASN A 34 19.44 7.26 1.95
N GLU A 35 20.13 6.13 2.13
CA GLU A 35 20.08 5.02 1.20
C GLU A 35 18.71 4.34 1.18
N ALA A 36 18.11 4.11 2.35
CA ALA A 36 16.77 3.57 2.46
C ALA A 36 15.72 4.48 1.82
N LEU A 37 15.79 5.79 2.04
CA LEU A 37 14.92 6.78 1.40
C LEU A 37 15.04 6.74 -0.14
N ARG A 38 16.26 6.65 -0.67
CA ARG A 38 16.49 6.55 -2.12
C ARG A 38 15.95 5.26 -2.73
N LEU A 39 16.03 4.16 -1.99
CA LEU A 39 15.54 2.85 -2.41
C LEU A 39 14.06 2.64 -2.05
N ASN A 40 13.41 3.63 -1.45
CA ASN A 40 12.03 3.59 -1.01
C ASN A 40 11.75 2.42 -0.03
N ILE A 41 12.72 2.13 0.83
CA ILE A 41 12.65 1.08 1.84
C ILE A 41 12.10 1.68 3.14
N PRO A 42 11.00 1.15 3.70
CA PRO A 42 10.43 1.60 4.97
C PRO A 42 11.44 1.55 6.13
N ILE A 43 11.43 2.62 6.92
CA ILE A 43 12.37 2.84 8.03
C ILE A 43 11.63 2.80 9.36
N PHE A 44 12.03 1.88 10.22
CA PHE A 44 11.66 1.82 11.63
C PHE A 44 12.87 2.31 12.44
N ALA A 45 12.71 3.29 13.33
CA ALA A 45 13.87 3.78 14.07
C ALA A 45 13.53 4.30 15.46
N ILE A 46 14.53 4.18 16.35
CA ILE A 46 14.51 4.83 17.66
C ILE A 46 14.84 6.32 17.46
N VAL A 47 13.96 7.20 17.95
CA VAL A 47 14.14 8.65 17.93
C VAL A 47 14.29 9.15 19.35
N ASP A 48 15.45 9.75 19.66
CA ASP A 48 15.65 10.55 20.86
C ASP A 48 15.35 12.04 20.60
N THR A 49 15.29 12.82 21.67
CA THR A 49 14.99 14.26 21.69
C THR A 49 15.85 15.12 20.77
N ASN A 50 17.03 14.65 20.38
CA ASN A 50 18.01 15.39 19.57
C ASN A 50 17.95 15.05 18.05
N CYS A 51 17.03 14.18 17.63
CA CYS A 51 16.91 13.69 16.26
C CYS A 51 15.65 14.25 15.58
N ASN A 52 15.73 14.47 14.25
CA ASN A 52 14.54 14.79 13.46
C ASN A 52 13.79 13.49 13.10
N PRO A 53 12.50 13.32 13.48
CA PRO A 53 11.71 12.14 13.12
C PRO A 53 11.22 12.12 11.67
N ASP A 54 11.24 13.26 10.94
CA ASP A 54 10.69 13.36 9.57
C ASP A 54 11.14 12.28 8.56
N PRO A 55 12.43 11.86 8.50
CA PRO A 55 12.87 10.85 7.54
C PRO A 55 12.47 9.42 7.91
N VAL A 56 11.84 9.19 9.06
CA VAL A 56 11.49 7.87 9.58
C VAL A 56 10.01 7.60 9.40
N ASN A 57 9.65 6.44 8.83
CA ASN A 57 8.25 6.07 8.62
C ASN A 57 7.57 5.65 9.93
N TYR A 58 8.28 4.87 10.75
CA TYR A 58 7.78 4.33 12.00
C TYR A 58 8.71 4.71 13.14
N VAL A 59 8.30 5.73 13.89
CA VAL A 59 9.08 6.32 14.97
C VAL A 59 8.82 5.60 16.29
N ILE A 60 9.89 5.21 16.97
CA ILE A 60 9.86 4.66 18.33
C ILE A 60 10.53 5.69 19.25
N PRO A 61 9.75 6.50 20.01
CA PRO A 61 10.34 7.49 20.90
C PRO A 61 11.03 6.79 22.07
N SER A 62 12.35 6.90 22.17
CA SER A 62 13.14 6.35 23.27
C SER A 62 14.54 6.94 23.26
N ASN A 63 15.20 6.88 24.43
CA ASN A 63 16.61 7.20 24.55
C ASN A 63 17.46 6.16 23.79
N ASP A 64 18.25 6.62 22.83
CA ASP A 64 19.16 5.81 22.00
C ASP A 64 20.57 5.66 22.59
N ASP A 65 20.94 6.46 23.60
CA ASP A 65 22.21 6.31 24.34
C ASP A 65 22.12 5.24 25.44
N ALA A 66 20.90 4.88 25.87
CA ALA A 66 20.69 3.92 26.94
C ALA A 66 20.70 2.47 26.43
N VAL A 67 21.78 1.74 26.71
CA VAL A 67 21.94 0.31 26.34
C VAL A 67 20.73 -0.54 26.77
N ARG A 68 20.23 -0.36 27.99
CA ARG A 68 19.04 -1.10 28.47
C ARG A 68 17.79 -0.80 27.64
N ALA A 69 17.60 0.45 27.20
CA ALA A 69 16.45 0.81 26.38
C ALA A 69 16.56 0.16 24.99
N ILE A 70 17.74 0.24 24.38
CA ILE A 70 18.03 -0.43 23.11
C ILE A 70 17.80 -1.95 23.22
N GLU A 71 18.31 -2.60 24.27
CA GLU A 71 18.13 -4.04 24.51
C GLU A 71 16.65 -4.43 24.62
N VAL A 72 15.86 -3.67 25.38
CA VAL A 72 14.41 -3.95 25.53
C VAL A 72 13.70 -3.80 24.19
N ILE A 73 13.94 -2.70 23.47
CA ILE A 73 13.26 -2.41 22.20
C ILE A 73 13.66 -3.43 21.13
N THR A 74 14.96 -3.69 20.97
CA THR A 74 15.47 -4.66 20.01
C THR A 74 14.94 -6.07 20.29
N LYS A 75 14.82 -6.47 21.57
CA LYS A 75 14.23 -7.75 21.94
C LYS A 75 12.75 -7.84 21.54
N VAL A 76 11.96 -6.82 21.86
CA VAL A 76 10.52 -6.77 21.49
C VAL A 76 10.34 -6.82 19.97
N ILE A 77 11.18 -6.10 19.22
CA ILE A 77 11.16 -6.11 17.75
C ILE A 77 11.55 -7.50 17.22
N ALA A 78 12.58 -8.14 17.80
CA ALA A 78 12.98 -9.48 17.41
C ALA A 78 11.85 -10.50 17.65
N ASP A 79 11.21 -10.45 18.81
CA ASP A 79 10.07 -11.30 19.15
C ASP A 79 8.91 -11.09 18.17
N ALA A 80 8.60 -9.83 17.82
CA ALA A 80 7.57 -9.48 16.84
C ALA A 80 7.90 -10.01 15.42
N VAL A 81 9.17 -9.97 15.01
CA VAL A 81 9.61 -10.51 13.71
C VAL A 81 9.50 -12.04 13.69
N ILE A 82 9.83 -12.71 14.78
CA ILE A 82 9.69 -14.17 14.91
C ILE A 82 8.21 -14.57 14.83
N GLU A 83 7.35 -13.91 15.60
CA GLU A 83 5.91 -14.15 15.58
C GLU A 83 5.31 -13.88 14.20
N GLY A 84 5.69 -12.76 13.57
CA GLY A 84 5.28 -12.39 12.22
C GLY A 84 5.69 -13.42 11.17
N ASN A 85 6.91 -13.98 11.28
CA ASN A 85 7.36 -15.05 10.39
C ASN A 85 6.56 -16.35 10.57
N LEU A 86 6.20 -16.70 11.81
CA LEU A 86 5.39 -17.88 12.09
C LEU A 86 4.00 -17.74 11.45
N LYS A 87 3.31 -16.62 11.73
CA LYS A 87 2.01 -16.29 11.14
C LYS A 87 2.05 -16.23 9.61
N TYR A 88 3.11 -15.64 9.05
CA TYR A 88 3.30 -15.59 7.59
C TYR A 88 3.43 -16.99 6.99
N SER A 89 4.11 -17.91 7.67
CA SER A 89 4.26 -19.30 7.21
C SER A 89 2.94 -20.06 7.19
N GLU A 90 2.09 -19.87 8.20
CA GLU A 90 0.76 -20.46 8.32
C GLU A 90 -0.17 -19.95 7.21
N VAL A 91 -0.28 -18.62 7.06
CA VAL A 91 -1.07 -17.98 6.00
C VAL A 91 -0.59 -18.40 4.61
N ARG A 92 0.73 -18.60 4.43
CA ARG A 92 1.29 -19.07 3.17
C ARG A 92 0.95 -20.54 2.91
N ALA A 93 0.95 -21.39 3.92
CA ALA A 93 0.55 -22.79 3.82
C ALA A 93 -0.94 -22.92 3.47
N GLU A 94 -1.79 -22.14 4.11
CA GLU A 94 -3.23 -22.06 3.81
C GLU A 94 -3.47 -21.59 2.37
N LYS A 95 -2.82 -20.50 1.94
CA LYS A 95 -2.91 -20.00 0.56
C LYS A 95 -2.35 -20.99 -0.46
N ALA A 96 -1.37 -21.81 -0.10
CA ALA A 96 -0.84 -22.86 -0.96
C ALA A 96 -1.82 -24.03 -1.07
N ALA A 97 -2.43 -24.46 0.04
CA ALA A 97 -3.45 -25.50 0.05
C ALA A 97 -4.72 -25.07 -0.72
N GLU A 98 -5.12 -23.82 -0.61
CA GLU A 98 -6.24 -23.25 -1.37
C GLU A 98 -5.92 -23.16 -2.86
N LYS A 99 -4.70 -22.75 -3.24
CA LYS A 99 -4.24 -22.80 -4.64
C LYS A 99 -4.18 -24.21 -5.21
N GLU A 100 -3.84 -25.22 -4.41
CA GLU A 100 -3.90 -26.62 -4.85
C GLU A 100 -5.34 -27.12 -5.02
N LYS A 101 -6.28 -26.70 -4.15
CA LYS A 101 -7.70 -27.01 -4.30
C LYS A 101 -8.29 -26.36 -5.55
N ILE A 102 -7.93 -25.11 -5.83
CA ILE A 102 -8.33 -24.40 -7.05
C ILE A 102 -7.74 -25.07 -8.29
N LYS A 103 -6.46 -25.47 -8.27
CA LYS A 103 -5.86 -26.22 -9.39
C LYS A 103 -6.53 -27.57 -9.64
N LYS A 104 -6.90 -28.31 -8.59
CA LYS A 104 -7.63 -29.59 -8.74
C LYS A 104 -9.06 -29.42 -9.26
N GLN A 105 -9.68 -28.25 -9.04
CA GLN A 105 -10.99 -27.91 -9.62
C GLN A 105 -10.86 -27.42 -11.08
N ASP A 106 -9.80 -26.65 -11.38
CA ASP A 106 -9.48 -26.20 -12.75
C ASP A 106 -9.08 -27.39 -13.65
N ASP A 107 -8.37 -28.40 -13.13
CA ASP A 107 -8.02 -29.63 -13.89
C ASP A 107 -9.25 -30.53 -14.19
N ALA A 108 -10.37 -30.35 -13.49
CA ALA A 108 -11.63 -31.06 -13.75
C ALA A 108 -12.51 -30.36 -14.81
N THR A 109 -12.20 -29.10 -15.16
CA THR A 109 -12.90 -28.32 -16.18
C THR A 109 -11.89 -27.85 -17.21
N GLY A 110 -11.55 -28.74 -18.14
CA GLY A 110 -10.49 -28.52 -19.13
C GLY A 110 -10.71 -27.31 -20.03
N GLU A 111 -10.14 -26.17 -19.64
CA GLU A 111 -9.90 -25.04 -20.54
C GLU A 111 -8.43 -24.60 -20.49
N GLU A 112 -7.74 -24.78 -21.61
CA GLU A 112 -6.34 -24.43 -21.80
C GLU A 112 -6.11 -22.90 -21.76
N LYS A 113 -5.43 -22.40 -20.72
CA LYS A 113 -4.91 -21.01 -20.71
C LYS A 113 -3.54 -20.93 -21.37
N LYS A 114 -3.49 -20.39 -22.59
CA LYS A 114 -2.26 -19.96 -23.27
C LYS A 114 -1.54 -18.89 -22.43
N THR A 115 -0.28 -19.16 -22.11
CA THR A 115 0.59 -18.28 -21.32
C THR A 115 1.13 -17.13 -22.18
N PHE A 116 0.63 -15.90 -21.95
CA PHE A 116 1.20 -14.70 -22.56
C PHE A 116 2.35 -14.17 -21.69
N LYS A 117 3.60 -14.40 -22.12
CA LYS A 117 4.79 -13.80 -21.50
C LYS A 117 4.82 -12.29 -21.79
N PRO A 118 4.89 -11.40 -20.79
CA PRO A 118 5.01 -9.97 -21.05
C PRO A 118 6.40 -9.66 -21.63
N LYS A 119 6.44 -9.00 -22.80
CA LYS A 119 7.67 -8.45 -23.39
C LYS A 119 8.10 -7.22 -22.59
N ILE A 120 9.10 -7.39 -21.73
CA ILE A 120 9.85 -6.28 -21.13
C ILE A 120 10.57 -5.53 -22.27
N ARG A 121 10.19 -4.27 -22.52
CA ARG A 121 10.94 -3.39 -23.41
C ARG A 121 12.25 -3.01 -22.73
N LYS A 122 13.38 -3.54 -23.24
CA LYS A 122 14.74 -3.08 -22.89
C LYS A 122 14.87 -1.60 -23.27
N VAL A 123 15.13 -0.73 -22.29
CA VAL A 123 15.66 0.61 -22.56
C VAL A 123 17.12 0.42 -22.98
N LYS A 124 17.45 0.78 -24.22
CA LYS A 124 18.84 0.82 -24.71
C LYS A 124 19.47 2.14 -24.27
N PHE A 125 20.63 2.06 -23.61
CA PHE A 125 21.55 3.19 -23.45
C PHE A 125 22.32 3.38 -24.75
N ASN A 126 22.55 4.64 -25.17
CA ASN A 126 23.46 4.96 -26.27
C ASN A 126 24.86 5.34 -25.73
N ASP A 127 25.86 5.03 -26.54
CA ASP A 127 27.32 4.99 -26.28
C ASP A 127 28.01 6.35 -26.01
N LYS A 128 27.32 7.37 -25.47
CA LYS A 128 27.92 8.72 -25.30
C LYS A 128 27.64 9.44 -23.99
N GLY A 129 27.34 8.74 -22.90
CA GLY A 129 27.62 9.24 -21.54
C GLY A 129 27.20 10.68 -21.19
N GLU A 130 25.99 11.13 -21.52
CA GLU A 130 25.46 12.42 -21.07
C GLU A 130 24.00 12.31 -20.60
N ARG A 131 23.73 12.80 -19.38
CA ARG A 131 22.40 13.02 -18.79
C ARG A 131 21.89 14.37 -19.27
N LYS A 132 20.59 14.48 -19.60
CA LYS A 132 19.91 15.78 -19.66
C LYS A 132 18.91 15.89 -18.52
N ASP A 133 19.06 17.00 -17.82
CA ASP A 133 18.56 17.31 -16.49
C ASP A 133 17.06 17.58 -16.45
N VAL A 134 16.40 17.08 -15.40
CA VAL A 134 15.14 17.67 -14.93
C VAL A 134 15.47 18.45 -13.67
N LYS A 135 15.27 19.77 -13.76
CA LYS A 135 15.51 20.73 -12.67
C LYS A 135 14.47 20.55 -11.57
N VAL A 136 14.99 20.26 -10.39
CA VAL A 136 14.35 20.39 -9.08
C VAL A 136 14.12 21.88 -8.78
N ALA A 137 12.94 22.22 -8.26
CA ALA A 137 12.69 23.49 -7.58
C ALA A 137 12.04 23.21 -6.22
N ASP A 138 12.57 23.93 -5.25
CA ASP A 138 12.59 23.71 -3.81
C ASP A 138 11.50 24.56 -3.10
N LYS A 139 11.11 24.09 -1.90
CA LYS A 139 10.69 24.87 -0.70
C LYS A 139 9.26 25.43 -0.57
N LYS A 140 8.53 24.90 0.44
CA LYS A 140 8.44 25.35 1.86
C LYS A 140 7.02 25.50 2.44
N ASN A 141 6.82 24.75 3.54
CA ASN A 141 5.91 24.89 4.70
C ASN A 141 5.03 26.14 4.84
N VAL A 142 3.74 25.90 5.16
CA VAL A 142 3.04 26.50 6.31
C VAL A 142 2.15 25.43 6.97
N THR A 143 2.16 25.45 8.30
CA THR A 143 1.49 24.62 9.31
C THR A 143 -0.04 24.82 9.36
N ASP A 144 -0.83 23.77 9.58
CA ASP A 144 -1.54 23.58 10.87
C ASP A 144 -2.20 22.19 11.02
N GLU A 145 -2.28 21.78 12.28
CA GLU A 145 -2.94 20.66 12.96
C GLU A 145 -3.92 19.74 12.20
N THR A 146 -3.62 18.44 12.10
CA THR A 146 -4.37 17.34 12.78
C THR A 146 -3.64 15.99 12.68
N SER A 147 -3.85 15.15 13.69
CA SER A 147 -3.29 13.80 13.97
C SER A 147 -2.91 12.91 12.77
N LYS A 148 -1.61 12.56 12.63
CA LYS A 148 -1.12 11.51 11.73
C LYS A 148 -1.25 10.12 12.36
N ALA A 149 -2.40 9.48 12.14
CA ALA A 149 -2.49 8.02 12.06
C ALA A 149 -2.41 7.63 10.57
N SER A 150 -1.70 6.54 10.25
CA SER A 150 -1.58 5.85 8.95
C SER A 150 -1.75 6.70 7.67
N VAL A 151 -0.71 6.80 6.84
CA VAL A 151 -0.85 7.35 5.49
C VAL A 151 -1.66 6.36 4.63
N ASP A 152 -2.98 6.35 4.83
CA ASP A 152 -3.98 5.87 3.88
C ASP A 152 -3.98 6.90 2.76
N ASP A 153 -3.65 6.51 1.52
CA ASP A 153 -3.55 7.44 0.38
C ASP A 153 -4.92 8.04 -0.03
N TYR A 154 -5.99 7.57 0.61
CA TYR A 154 -7.34 8.08 0.50
C TYR A 154 -7.56 9.36 1.32
N LEU A 155 -8.48 10.21 0.87
CA LEU A 155 -8.98 11.33 1.67
C LEU A 155 -10.01 10.85 2.71
N GLU A 156 -10.42 11.75 3.59
CA GLU A 156 -11.52 11.51 4.52
C GLU A 156 -12.81 11.23 3.74
N CYS A 157 -13.67 10.34 4.26
CA CYS A 157 -14.89 9.92 3.57
C CYS A 157 -15.77 11.12 3.17
N LYS A 158 -15.79 12.17 3.99
CA LYS A 158 -16.57 13.39 3.77
C LYS A 158 -16.17 14.14 2.50
N ASP A 159 -14.91 14.05 2.09
CA ASP A 159 -14.38 14.79 0.94
C ASP A 159 -14.83 14.17 -0.40
N TYR A 160 -15.33 12.94 -0.39
CA TYR A 160 -15.86 12.26 -1.59
C TYR A 160 -17.36 12.46 -1.77
N ALA A 161 -18.04 13.11 -0.82
CA ALA A 161 -19.47 13.39 -0.90
C ALA A 161 -19.76 14.33 -2.09
N GLY A 162 -20.78 14.00 -2.87
CA GLY A 162 -21.13 14.75 -4.06
C GLY A 162 -22.37 14.20 -4.76
N GLU A 163 -22.47 14.48 -6.05
CA GLU A 163 -23.60 14.05 -6.89
C GLU A 163 -23.72 12.53 -6.99
N ASP A 164 -24.96 12.05 -7.19
CA ASP A 164 -25.27 10.64 -7.44
C ASP A 164 -24.46 10.11 -8.65
N GLY A 165 -23.84 8.94 -8.49
CA GLY A 165 -22.94 8.33 -9.46
C GLY A 165 -21.47 8.66 -9.17
N PHE A 166 -20.64 8.65 -10.21
CA PHE A 166 -19.21 8.94 -10.10
C PHE A 166 -18.96 10.46 -10.03
N HIS A 167 -18.91 10.98 -8.81
CA HIS A 167 -18.44 12.33 -8.54
C HIS A 167 -16.91 12.39 -8.69
N LYS A 168 -16.41 13.34 -9.47
CA LYS A 168 -14.99 13.48 -9.82
C LYS A 168 -14.54 14.88 -9.41
N PHE A 169 -13.40 14.98 -8.75
CA PHE A 169 -12.88 16.27 -8.29
C PHE A 169 -11.35 16.29 -8.27
N LEU A 170 -10.80 17.50 -8.28
CA LEU A 170 -9.38 17.77 -8.06
C LEU A 170 -9.24 18.25 -6.62
N ASN A 171 -8.34 17.65 -5.84
CA ASN A 171 -8.00 18.16 -4.53
C ASN A 171 -6.90 19.23 -4.68
N ASP A 172 -7.17 20.45 -4.22
CA ASP A 172 -6.26 21.60 -4.38
C ASP A 172 -4.97 21.47 -3.55
N GLU A 173 -5.02 20.75 -2.43
CA GLU A 173 -3.88 20.55 -1.54
C GLU A 173 -2.90 19.52 -2.11
N LYS A 174 -3.42 18.37 -2.54
CA LYS A 174 -2.63 17.28 -3.10
C LYS A 174 -2.30 17.45 -4.59
N LYS A 175 -3.06 18.29 -5.31
CA LYS A 175 -3.02 18.42 -6.78
C LYS A 175 -3.24 17.09 -7.50
N GLU A 176 -4.09 16.27 -6.92
CA GLU A 176 -4.44 14.92 -7.40
C GLU A 176 -5.94 14.86 -7.67
N HIS A 177 -6.30 14.01 -8.64
CA HIS A 177 -7.67 13.75 -9.03
C HIS A 177 -8.23 12.56 -8.24
N PHE A 178 -9.46 12.71 -7.77
CA PHE A 178 -10.16 11.71 -6.98
C PHE A 178 -11.55 11.47 -7.54
N PHE A 179 -12.10 10.30 -7.27
CA PHE A 179 -13.51 10.03 -7.50
C PHE A 179 -14.16 9.31 -6.33
N GLY A 180 -15.44 9.61 -6.14
CA GLY A 180 -16.35 8.90 -5.24
C GLY A 180 -17.54 8.35 -6.02
N PHE A 181 -18.02 7.17 -5.66
CA PHE A 181 -19.31 6.66 -6.13
C PHE A 181 -20.35 6.90 -5.04
N ASN A 182 -21.29 7.81 -5.30
CA ASN A 182 -22.31 8.22 -4.35
C ASN A 182 -23.69 7.78 -4.79
N LYS A 183 -24.56 7.46 -3.82
CA LYS A 183 -25.98 7.24 -4.08
C LYS A 183 -26.79 7.69 -2.87
N ALA A 184 -27.85 8.46 -3.11
CA ALA A 184 -28.75 8.94 -2.04
C ALA A 184 -28.00 9.68 -0.91
N GLY A 185 -26.98 10.47 -1.29
CA GLY A 185 -26.18 11.25 -0.35
C GLY A 185 -25.14 10.45 0.45
N LYS A 186 -24.95 9.15 0.15
CA LYS A 186 -23.95 8.28 0.79
C LYS A 186 -22.86 7.88 -0.20
N THR A 187 -21.60 7.89 0.26
CA THR A 187 -20.44 7.41 -0.52
C THR A 187 -20.22 5.92 -0.28
N PHE A 188 -20.28 5.13 -1.35
CA PHE A 188 -20.08 3.68 -1.29
C PHE A 188 -18.66 3.27 -1.69
N LEU A 189 -18.05 4.00 -2.64
CA LEU A 189 -16.68 3.78 -3.06
C LEU A 189 -15.93 5.10 -3.13
N ARG A 190 -14.67 5.08 -2.72
CA ARG A 190 -13.70 6.16 -2.85
C ARG A 190 -12.46 5.64 -3.56
N SER A 191 -11.70 6.52 -4.20
CA SER A 191 -10.45 6.21 -4.88
C SER A 191 -9.22 6.75 -4.15
N GLU A 192 -8.05 6.15 -4.40
CA GLU A 192 -6.77 6.82 -4.14
C GLU A 192 -6.57 8.02 -5.08
N GLY A 193 -5.53 8.82 -4.81
CA GLY A 193 -5.15 9.97 -5.62
C GLY A 193 -4.55 9.59 -6.96
N TYR A 194 -5.04 10.21 -8.03
CA TYR A 194 -4.47 10.09 -9.37
C TYR A 194 -3.74 11.35 -9.78
N SER A 195 -2.51 11.21 -10.29
CA SER A 195 -1.73 12.33 -10.80
C SER A 195 -2.31 13.01 -12.04
N THR A 196 -3.24 12.36 -12.76
CA THR A 196 -3.87 12.91 -13.97
C THR A 196 -5.33 12.48 -14.07
N GLU A 197 -6.18 13.37 -14.60
CA GLU A 197 -7.60 13.10 -14.87
C GLU A 197 -7.79 11.85 -15.75
N LYS A 198 -6.94 11.67 -16.75
CA LYS A 198 -6.98 10.50 -17.64
C LYS A 198 -6.75 9.19 -16.88
N ALA A 199 -5.84 9.16 -15.91
CA ALA A 199 -5.60 7.97 -15.11
C ALA A 199 -6.80 7.65 -14.21
N MET A 200 -7.41 8.67 -13.63
CA MET A 200 -8.64 8.56 -12.83
C MET A 200 -9.80 7.98 -13.66
N LEU A 201 -10.01 8.47 -14.88
CA LEU A 201 -11.05 7.96 -15.78
C LEU A 201 -10.84 6.48 -16.15
N ASN A 202 -9.59 6.05 -16.37
CA ASN A 202 -9.28 4.63 -16.57
C ASN A 202 -9.57 3.80 -15.32
N GLY A 203 -9.41 4.37 -14.12
CA GLY A 203 -9.79 3.75 -12.85
C GLY A 203 -11.29 3.48 -12.78
N ILE A 204 -12.11 4.49 -13.11
CA ILE A 204 -13.58 4.39 -13.18
C ILE A 204 -14.01 3.32 -14.20
N GLU A 205 -13.39 3.32 -15.39
CA GLU A 205 -13.66 2.29 -16.41
C GLU A 205 -13.28 0.88 -15.91
N SER A 206 -12.21 0.78 -15.12
CA SER A 206 -11.80 -0.47 -14.48
C SER A 206 -12.84 -0.98 -13.47
N ILE A 207 -13.47 -0.08 -12.71
CA ILE A 207 -14.56 -0.45 -11.80
C ILE A 207 -15.69 -1.07 -12.62
N GLY A 208 -16.12 -0.41 -13.70
CA GLY A 208 -17.21 -0.92 -14.53
C GLY A 208 -16.98 -2.31 -15.12
N LYS A 209 -15.72 -2.63 -15.46
CA LYS A 209 -15.33 -3.95 -15.99
C LYS A 209 -15.22 -5.05 -14.92
N ASN A 210 -14.93 -4.68 -13.67
CA ASN A 210 -14.64 -5.65 -12.61
C ASN A 210 -15.75 -5.77 -11.56
N ALA A 211 -16.65 -4.79 -11.46
CA ALA A 211 -17.70 -4.75 -10.44
C ALA A 211 -18.63 -5.98 -10.49
N GLY A 212 -18.94 -6.49 -11.69
CA GLY A 212 -19.74 -7.70 -11.87
C GLY A 212 -19.02 -9.01 -11.50
N ASN A 213 -17.74 -8.98 -11.14
CA ASN A 213 -16.98 -10.17 -10.78
C ASN A 213 -16.77 -10.22 -9.26
N GLU A 214 -17.56 -11.06 -8.57
CA GLU A 214 -17.50 -11.25 -7.13
C GLU A 214 -16.08 -11.56 -6.60
N LYS A 215 -15.25 -12.26 -7.38
CA LYS A 215 -13.86 -12.60 -6.98
C LYS A 215 -12.93 -11.38 -6.93
N ARG A 216 -13.34 -10.24 -7.50
CA ARG A 216 -12.57 -8.99 -7.47
C ARG A 216 -12.84 -8.16 -6.24
N TRP A 217 -13.90 -8.46 -5.52
CA TRP A 217 -14.24 -7.84 -4.26
C TRP A 217 -13.52 -8.52 -3.10
N ALA A 218 -13.14 -7.72 -2.11
CA ALA A 218 -12.54 -8.19 -0.87
C ALA A 218 -13.09 -7.38 0.30
N THR A 219 -13.38 -8.03 1.41
CA THR A 219 -13.68 -7.39 2.69
C THR A 219 -12.43 -7.43 3.58
N GLY A 220 -12.35 -6.50 4.53
CA GLY A 220 -11.22 -6.38 5.44
C GLY A 220 -11.57 -5.64 6.72
N VAL A 221 -10.61 -5.64 7.64
CA VAL A 221 -10.67 -4.91 8.91
C VAL A 221 -9.40 -4.07 9.03
N SER A 222 -9.54 -2.80 9.37
CA SER A 222 -8.42 -1.88 9.58
C SER A 222 -7.66 -2.22 10.87
N MET A 223 -6.47 -1.62 11.06
CA MET A 223 -5.73 -1.76 12.32
C MET A 223 -6.50 -1.23 13.53
N GLU A 224 -7.48 -0.35 13.30
CA GLU A 224 -8.37 0.22 14.33
C GLU A 224 -9.62 -0.63 14.59
N GLY A 225 -9.74 -1.79 13.93
CA GLY A 225 -10.90 -2.67 14.07
C GLY A 225 -12.11 -2.28 13.22
N LYS A 226 -12.00 -1.28 12.35
CA LYS A 226 -13.10 -0.84 11.48
C LYS A 226 -13.20 -1.69 10.22
N HIS A 227 -14.41 -1.99 9.77
CA HIS A 227 -14.67 -2.84 8.62
C HIS A 227 -14.67 -2.05 7.32
N TYR A 228 -14.27 -2.68 6.21
CA TYR A 228 -14.36 -2.08 4.87
C TYR A 228 -14.46 -3.16 3.79
N TYR A 229 -14.87 -2.74 2.59
CA TYR A 229 -14.75 -3.53 1.37
C TYR A 229 -13.96 -2.78 0.31
N ALA A 230 -13.34 -3.51 -0.61
CA ALA A 230 -12.52 -2.97 -1.68
C ALA A 230 -12.70 -3.75 -2.97
N LEU A 231 -12.62 -3.05 -4.10
CA LEU A 231 -12.64 -3.63 -5.43
C LEU A 231 -11.23 -3.62 -6.02
N LYS A 232 -10.85 -4.72 -6.66
CA LYS A 232 -9.53 -4.91 -7.27
C LYS A 232 -9.63 -5.04 -8.78
N ALA A 233 -8.66 -4.48 -9.48
CA ALA A 233 -8.50 -4.64 -10.92
C ALA A 233 -8.01 -6.04 -11.31
N GLY A 234 -7.97 -6.29 -12.62
CA GLY A 234 -7.45 -7.51 -13.25
C GLY A 234 -6.10 -8.01 -12.72
N ASN A 235 -5.20 -7.06 -12.45
CA ASN A 235 -3.84 -7.28 -11.94
C ASN A 235 -3.75 -7.43 -10.40
N GLY A 236 -4.88 -7.33 -9.68
CA GLY A 236 -4.93 -7.42 -8.22
C GLY A 236 -4.68 -6.11 -7.48
N GLN A 237 -4.46 -5.00 -8.19
CA GLN A 237 -4.36 -3.66 -7.61
C GLN A 237 -5.73 -3.21 -7.11
N GLU A 238 -5.79 -2.61 -5.92
CA GLU A 238 -6.99 -1.96 -5.40
C GLU A 238 -7.32 -0.72 -6.24
N ILE A 239 -8.56 -0.60 -6.71
CA ILE A 239 -9.01 0.52 -7.52
C ILE A 239 -10.00 1.42 -6.79
N ALA A 240 -10.70 0.87 -5.81
CA ALA A 240 -11.57 1.62 -4.92
C ALA A 240 -11.80 0.87 -3.61
N ARG A 241 -12.05 1.63 -2.54
CA ARG A 241 -12.40 1.12 -1.21
C ARG A 241 -13.66 1.83 -0.71
N SER A 242 -14.41 1.19 0.18
CA SER A 242 -15.46 1.85 0.93
C SER A 242 -14.89 2.83 1.96
N CYS A 243 -15.78 3.62 2.56
CA CYS A 243 -15.49 4.21 3.86
C CYS A 243 -15.44 3.12 4.95
N TYR A 244 -14.87 3.48 6.10
CA TYR A 244 -14.81 2.58 7.24
C TYR A 244 -16.17 2.48 7.94
N TYR A 245 -16.51 1.28 8.39
CA TYR A 245 -17.71 0.99 9.15
C TYR A 245 -17.32 0.55 10.57
N GLU A 246 -18.11 0.97 11.56
CA GLU A 246 -17.93 0.53 12.95
C GLU A 246 -18.36 -0.93 13.13
N THR A 247 -19.35 -1.38 12.36
CA THR A 247 -19.89 -2.74 12.46
C THR A 247 -19.77 -3.51 11.14
N GLN A 248 -19.59 -4.83 11.25
CA GLN A 248 -19.55 -5.71 10.07
C GLN A 248 -20.91 -5.76 9.36
N GLU A 249 -22.01 -5.68 10.10
CA GLU A 249 -23.37 -5.79 9.56
C GLU A 249 -23.73 -4.62 8.64
N GLU A 250 -23.37 -3.39 9.03
CA GLU A 250 -23.53 -2.19 8.19
C GLU A 250 -22.71 -2.31 6.90
N MET A 251 -21.45 -2.74 7.03
CA MET A 251 -20.56 -2.97 5.89
C MET A 251 -21.14 -4.02 4.93
N GLU A 252 -21.66 -5.13 5.45
CA GLU A 252 -22.25 -6.20 4.65
C GLU A 252 -23.53 -5.79 3.93
N ALA A 253 -24.36 -4.94 4.55
CA ALA A 253 -25.57 -4.42 3.91
C ALA A 253 -25.23 -3.58 2.68
N ASP A 254 -24.28 -2.64 2.83
CA ASP A 254 -23.82 -1.82 1.71
C ASP A 254 -23.05 -2.65 0.67
N TYR A 255 -22.27 -3.63 1.13
CA TYR A 255 -21.54 -4.55 0.24
C TYR A 255 -22.49 -5.37 -0.64
N LYS A 256 -23.59 -5.88 -0.07
CA LYS A 256 -24.62 -6.60 -0.84
C LYS A 256 -25.29 -5.68 -1.86
N TRP A 257 -25.55 -4.43 -1.49
CA TRP A 257 -26.15 -3.47 -2.39
C TRP A 257 -25.20 -3.08 -3.53
N ILE A 258 -23.96 -2.70 -3.22
CA ILE A 258 -22.98 -2.21 -4.21
C ILE A 258 -22.53 -3.30 -5.21
N THR A 259 -22.59 -4.58 -4.81
CA THR A 259 -22.30 -5.72 -5.68
C THR A 259 -23.51 -6.20 -6.48
N SER A 260 -24.71 -5.73 -6.15
CA SER A 260 -25.92 -6.05 -6.91
C SER A 260 -26.00 -5.28 -8.23
N SER A 261 -26.84 -5.75 -9.16
CA SER A 261 -27.14 -5.04 -10.40
C SER A 261 -27.83 -3.68 -10.16
N GLU A 262 -28.46 -3.48 -9.00
CA GLU A 262 -29.16 -2.24 -8.64
C GLU A 262 -28.20 -1.05 -8.46
N ALA A 263 -26.95 -1.32 -8.09
CA ALA A 263 -25.94 -0.28 -7.95
C ALA A 263 -25.53 0.34 -9.30
N GLY A 264 -25.77 -0.35 -10.43
CA GLY A 264 -25.45 0.18 -11.76
C GLY A 264 -23.95 0.40 -12.01
N LEU A 265 -23.08 -0.27 -11.25
CA LEU A 265 -21.62 -0.14 -11.39
C LEU A 265 -21.08 -0.88 -12.62
N ALA A 266 -21.62 -2.06 -12.92
CA ALA A 266 -21.16 -2.86 -14.05
C ALA A 266 -21.64 -2.27 -15.38
N VAL A 267 -20.73 -2.14 -16.34
CA VAL A 267 -21.11 -1.87 -17.73
C VAL A 267 -21.48 -3.21 -18.35
N GLU A 268 -22.75 -3.42 -18.69
CA GLU A 268 -23.15 -4.61 -19.47
C GLU A 268 -22.35 -4.62 -20.78
N GLU A 269 -21.53 -5.66 -20.97
CA GLU A 269 -20.88 -5.91 -22.27
C GLU A 269 -22.00 -6.20 -23.29
N LYS A 270 -22.22 -5.25 -24.21
CA LYS A 270 -23.00 -5.46 -25.43
C LYS A 270 -22.20 -6.22 -26.48
#